data_AF-A0A7C1Q9J3-F1
#
_entry.id   AF-A0A7C1Q9J3-F1
#
_cell.length_a   1.000
_cell.length_b   1.000
_cell.length_c   1.000
_cell.angle_alpha   90.00
_cell.angle_beta   90.00
_cell.angle_gamma   90.00
#
_symmetry.space_group_name_H-M   'P 1'
#
loop_
_entity.id
_entity.type
_entity.pdbx_description
1 polymer ?
#
loop_
_entity_poly.entity_id
_entity_poly.type
_entity_poly.pdbx_seq_one_letter_code
_entity_poly.pdbx_strand_id
1 'polypeptide(L)' 'MLKNLKTGLIYRNPVPHIKSSHAYFPSVTVMANGEMLATFVLGEAFESVNLHTHIARSKDNGETWT' A
#
# COMPACT_ATOMS: atom_id res chain seq x y z
N MET A 1 0.80 7.04 -21.38
CA MET A 1 -0.30 7.57 -20.54
C MET A 1 -1.07 6.38 -20.00
N LEU A 2 -1.27 6.29 -18.68
CA LEU A 2 -2.13 5.26 -18.09
C LEU A 2 -3.57 5.46 -18.59
N LYS A 3 -4.28 4.37 -18.85
CA LYS A 3 -5.70 4.37 -19.25
C LYS A 3 -6.45 3.40 -18.34
N ASN A 4 -7.73 3.69 -18.07
CA ASN A 4 -8.60 2.84 -17.25
C ASN A 4 -8.03 2.60 -15.83
N LEU A 5 -7.65 3.67 -15.14
CA LEU A 5 -7.23 3.59 -13.73
C LEU A 5 -8.37 3.01 -12.88
N LYS A 6 -8.00 2.08 -12.01
CA LYS A 6 -8.90 1.42 -11.06
C LYS A 6 -8.52 1.80 -9.63
N THR A 7 -9.44 1.57 -8.71
CA THR A 7 -9.21 1.76 -7.26
C THR A 7 -9.20 0.40 -6.59
N GLY A 8 -8.21 0.19 -5.73
CA GLY A 8 -8.01 -1.05 -4.98
C GLY A 8 -7.52 -0.74 -3.58
N LEU A 9 -7.67 -1.71 -2.69
CA LEU A 9 -7.25 -1.60 -1.30
C LEU A 9 -5.93 -2.34 -1.10
N ILE A 10 -4.86 -1.63 -0.75
CA ILE A 10 -3.54 -2.24 -0.49
C ILE A 10 -3.50 -2.92 0.87
N TYR A 11 -4.01 -2.27 1.91
CA TYR A 11 -3.98 -2.79 3.27
C TYR A 11 -5.24 -2.45 4.05
N ARG A 12 -5.75 -3.45 4.76
CA ARG A 12 -6.75 -3.29 5.82
C ARG A 12 -6.28 -4.11 7.00
N ASN A 13 -6.28 -3.50 8.17
CA ASN A 13 -6.02 -4.24 9.40
C ASN A 13 -7.10 -5.33 9.57
N PRO A 14 -6.74 -6.62 9.62
CA PRO A 14 -7.71 -7.71 9.69
C PRO A 14 -8.37 -7.84 11.07
N VAL A 15 -7.77 -7.27 12.12
CA VAL A 15 -8.25 -7.35 13.52
C VAL A 15 -8.12 -6.01 14.23
N PRO A 16 -8.81 -4.95 13.73
CA PRO A 16 -8.60 -3.58 14.19
C PRO A 16 -8.99 -3.33 15.65
N HIS A 17 -9.82 -4.20 16.23
CA HIS A 17 -10.23 -4.14 17.63
C HIS A 17 -9.21 -4.80 18.60
N ILE A 18 -8.19 -5.49 18.08
CA ILE A 18 -7.17 -6.19 18.88
C ILE A 18 -5.78 -5.59 18.65
N LYS A 19 -5.43 -5.29 17.40
CA LYS A 19 -4.10 -4.76 17.04
C LYS A 19 -4.24 -3.35 16.51
N SER A 20 -3.46 -2.42 17.04
CA SER A 20 -3.39 -1.03 16.56
C SER A 20 -2.51 -0.92 15.32
N SER A 21 -2.66 -1.75 14.29
CA SER A 21 -1.84 -1.65 13.08
C SER A 21 -2.48 -0.68 12.08
N HIS A 22 -1.70 0.32 11.66
CA HIS A 22 -2.13 1.39 10.78
C HIS A 22 -1.21 1.51 9.56
N ALA A 23 -1.77 1.98 8.45
CA ALA A 23 -1.01 2.31 7.25
C ALA A 23 -0.85 3.82 7.11
N TYR A 24 0.37 4.30 6.88
CA TYR A 24 0.68 5.72 6.74
C TYR A 24 1.57 6.01 5.53
N PHE A 25 1.64 7.31 5.18
CA PHE A 25 2.55 7.89 4.18
C PHE A 25 2.60 7.12 2.84
N PRO A 26 1.45 6.88 2.19
CA PRO A 26 1.44 6.14 0.92
C PRO A 26 2.09 6.97 -0.20
N SER A 27 2.75 6.28 -1.11
CA SER A 27 3.22 6.82 -2.39
C SER A 27 3.05 5.77 -3.48
N VAL A 28 2.83 6.19 -4.72
CA VAL A 28 2.66 5.29 -5.86
C VAL A 28 3.37 5.83 -7.10
N THR A 29 4.01 4.94 -7.85
CA THR A 29 4.66 5.26 -9.13
C THR A 29 4.37 4.19 -10.18
N VAL A 30 4.49 4.56 -11.44
CA VAL A 30 4.43 3.64 -12.58
C VAL A 30 5.85 3.28 -12.99
N MET A 31 6.14 2.00 -13.06
CA MET A 31 7.45 1.49 -13.49
C MET A 31 7.54 1.43 -15.02
N ALA A 32 8.75 1.25 -15.55
CA ALA A 32 8.99 1.17 -17.00
C ALA A 32 8.23 0.03 -17.70
N ASN A 33 7.88 -1.04 -16.97
CA ASN A 33 7.09 -2.17 -17.47
C ASN A 33 5.57 -1.91 -17.47
N GLY A 34 5.11 -0.72 -17.07
CA GLY A 34 3.71 -0.34 -17.00
C GLY A 34 2.97 -0.78 -15.74
N GLU A 35 3.62 -1.53 -14.84
CA GLU A 35 3.04 -1.90 -13.55
C GLU A 35 3.16 -0.74 -12.54
N MET A 36 2.35 -0.79 -11.50
CA MET A 36 2.37 0.19 -10.41
C MET A 36 3.10 -0.37 -9.20
N LEU A 37 3.98 0.43 -8.60
CA LEU A 37 4.62 0.16 -7.33
C LEU A 37 4.10 1.17 -6.31
N ALA A 38 3.58 0.67 -5.19
CA ALA A 38 3.21 1.46 -4.04
C ALA A 38 4.16 1.20 -2.87
N THR A 39 4.47 2.26 -2.13
CA THR A 39 5.15 2.20 -0.84
C THR A 39 4.23 2.79 0.22
N PHE A 40 4.30 2.25 1.43
CA PHE A 40 3.58 2.74 2.60
C PHE A 40 4.32 2.24 3.84
N VAL A 41 4.01 2.78 5.01
CA VAL A 41 4.51 2.21 6.28
C VAL A 41 3.39 1.52 7.04
N LEU A 42 3.71 0.43 7.75
CA LEU A 42 2.82 -0.20 8.71
C LEU A 42 3.46 -0.19 10.09
N GLY A 43 2.68 0.15 11.11
CA GLY A 43 3.14 0.16 12.49
C GLY A 43 2.05 0.54 13.47
N GLU A 44 2.36 0.48 14.75
CA GLU A 44 1.39 0.78 15.80
C GLU A 44 1.15 2.28 16.03
N ALA A 45 2.17 3.08 15.76
CA ALA A 45 2.19 4.53 15.86
C ALA A 45 3.32 5.10 14.99
N PHE A 46 3.37 6.43 14.81
CA PHE A 46 4.37 7.12 13.98
C PHE A 46 5.82 6.92 14.43
N GLU A 47 6.07 6.74 15.72
CA GLU A 47 7.43 6.54 16.27
C GLU A 47 7.62 5.12 16.82
N SER A 48 6.68 4.21 16.53
CA SER A 48 6.78 2.85 17.00
C SER A 48 7.98 2.14 16.36
N VAL A 49 8.68 1.32 17.14
CA VAL A 49 9.82 0.51 16.66
C VAL A 49 9.42 -0.50 15.57
N ASN A 50 8.13 -0.83 15.49
CA ASN A 50 7.59 -1.71 14.44
C ASN A 50 7.07 -0.95 13.21
N LEU A 51 7.30 0.36 13.12
CA LEU A 51 6.96 1.14 11.93
C LEU A 51 7.96 0.82 10.81
N HIS A 52 7.54 0.01 9.85
CA HIS A 52 8.40 -0.44 8.77
C HIS A 52 7.80 -0.08 7.41
N THR A 53 8.67 0.09 6.42
CA THR A 53 8.24 0.31 5.03
C THR A 53 7.80 -1.01 4.42
N HIS A 54 6.65 -0.99 3.76
CA HIS A 54 6.09 -2.05 2.97
C HIS A 54 5.95 -1.61 1.51
N ILE A 55 6.03 -2.58 0.61
CA ILE A 55 5.81 -2.39 -0.81
C ILE A 55 4.64 -3.24 -1.25
N ALA A 56 3.88 -2.73 -2.22
CA ALA A 56 2.85 -3.50 -2.90
C ALA A 56 2.89 -3.19 -4.40
N ARG A 57 2.52 -4.16 -5.21
CA ARG A 57 2.59 -4.07 -6.66
C ARG A 57 1.24 -4.39 -7.29
N SER A 58 0.85 -3.60 -8.30
CA SER A 58 -0.32 -3.85 -9.12
C SER A 58 0.05 -4.03 -10.58
N LYS A 59 -0.57 -5.02 -11.24
CA LYS A 59 -0.41 -5.32 -12.66
C LYS A 59 -1.68 -5.00 -13.48
N ASP A 60 -2.70 -4.46 -12.82
CA ASP A 60 -4.05 -4.29 -13.35
C ASP A 60 -4.57 -2.86 -13.15
N ASN A 61 -3.66 -1.88 -13.24
CA ASN A 61 -3.93 -0.45 -13.10
C ASN A 61 -4.59 -0.07 -11.75
N GLY A 62 -4.22 -0.77 -10.68
CA GLY A 62 -4.54 -0.42 -9.30
C GLY A 62 -5.74 -1.14 -8.69
N GLU A 63 -6.28 -2.18 -9.34
CA GLU A 63 -7.41 -2.96 -8.82
C GLU A 63 -6.97 -3.96 -7.74
N THR A 64 -5.93 -4.74 -8.03
CA THR A 64 -5.35 -5.70 -7.08
C THR A 64 -3.90 -5.39 -6.78
N TRP A 65 -3.49 -5.72 -5.55
CA TRP A 65 -2.17 -5.41 -5.01
C TRP A 65 -1.60 -6.64 -4.29
N THR A 66 -0.31 -6.90 -4.51
CA THR A 66 0.45 -8.00 -3.87
C THR A 66 1.74 -7.50 -3.28
#